data_AF-K2BPS4-F1
#
_entry.id   AF-K2BPS4-F1
#
_cell.length_a   1.000
_cell.length_b   1.000
_cell.length_c   1.000
_cell.angle_alpha   90.00
_cell.angle_beta   90.00
_cell.angle_gamma   90.00
#
_symmetry.space_group_name_H-M   'P 1'
#
loop_
_entity.id
_entity.type
_entity.pdbx_description
1 polymer ?
#
loop_
_entity_poly.entity_id
_entity_poly.type
_entity_poly.pdbx_seq_one_letter_code
_entity_poly.pdbx_strand_id
1 'polypeptide(L)' 'MPFEIKDKLVIAVASSALFDLSESDRVFQEKGCEAYHRYQRQKQNVALKQGVAFPFVRRLLNINKRFAGRQPIEVVLLS' A
#
# COMPACT_ATOMS: atom_id res chain seq x y z
N MET A 1 -20.29 0.50 -5.49
CA MET A 1 -20.63 1.94 -5.58
C MET A 1 -19.42 2.67 -6.15
N PRO A 2 -19.57 3.61 -7.09
CA PRO A 2 -18.46 4.44 -7.52
C PRO A 2 -17.93 5.25 -6.31
N PHE A 3 -16.62 5.21 -6.09
CA PHE A 3 -15.99 6.01 -5.03
C PHE A 3 -15.98 7.48 -5.45
N GLU A 4 -16.65 8.34 -4.68
CA GLU A 4 -16.64 9.78 -4.95
C GLU A 4 -15.31 10.40 -4.51
N ILE A 5 -14.49 10.76 -5.50
CA ILE A 5 -13.17 11.37 -5.32
C ILE A 5 -13.11 12.87 -5.65
N LYS A 6 -14.20 13.45 -6.20
CA LYS A 6 -14.16 14.80 -6.79
C LYS A 6 -13.73 15.88 -5.77
N ASP A 7 -14.01 15.67 -4.50
CA ASP A 7 -13.74 16.62 -3.41
C ASP A 7 -12.59 16.16 -2.49
N LYS A 8 -11.78 15.20 -2.94
CA LYS A 8 -10.66 14.63 -2.17
C LYS A 8 -9.31 14.83 -2.87
N LEU A 9 -8.27 15.04 -2.08
CA LEU A 9 -6.90 14.86 -2.51
C LEU A 9 -6.60 13.36 -2.57
N VAL A 10 -6.57 12.81 -3.78
CA VAL A 10 -6.24 11.40 -4.01
C VAL A 10 -4.76 11.25 -4.30
N ILE A 11 -4.10 10.38 -3.54
CA ILE A 11 -2.67 10.10 -3.68
C ILE A 11 -2.52 8.63 -4.07
N ALA A 12 -2.10 8.39 -5.31
CA ALA A 12 -1.77 7.06 -5.76
C ALA A 12 -0.32 6.74 -5.36
N VAL A 13 -0.11 5.60 -4.68
CA VAL A 13 1.19 5.18 -4.16
C VAL A 13 1.46 3.74 -4.60
N ALA A 14 2.66 3.49 -5.11
CA ALA A 14 3.09 2.13 -5.40
C ALA A 14 3.15 1.29 -4.12
N SER A 15 2.68 0.04 -4.20
CA SER A 15 2.66 -0.86 -3.04
C SER A 15 4.06 -1.10 -2.47
N SER A 16 5.08 -1.15 -3.32
CA SER A 16 6.51 -1.24 -2.93
C SER A 16 7.07 0.02 -2.27
N ALA A 17 6.43 1.18 -2.46
CA ALA A 17 6.80 2.41 -1.76
C ALA A 17 6.17 2.43 -0.36
N LEU A 18 4.93 1.94 -0.22
CA LEU A 18 4.23 1.90 1.07
C LEU A 18 4.67 0.75 1.97
N PHE A 19 5.03 -0.39 1.38
CA PHE A 19 5.44 -1.60 2.08
C PHE A 19 6.76 -2.13 1.53
N ASP A 20 7.56 -2.73 2.41
CA ASP A 20 8.77 -3.42 2.01
C ASP A 20 8.40 -4.76 1.36
N LEU A 21 8.63 -4.83 0.05
CA LEU A 21 8.40 -6.00 -0.80
C LEU A 21 9.71 -6.63 -1.27
N SER A 22 10.87 -6.21 -0.74
CA SER A 22 12.20 -6.62 -1.21
C SER A 22 12.40 -8.13 -1.19
N GLU A 23 11.91 -8.82 -0.16
CA GLU A 23 12.02 -10.29 -0.07
C GLU A 23 11.18 -10.99 -1.15
N SER A 24 9.96 -10.52 -1.39
CA SER A 24 9.08 -11.06 -2.44
C SER A 24 9.67 -10.83 -3.83
N ASP A 25 10.19 -9.62 -4.08
CA ASP A 25 10.86 -9.28 -5.33
C ASP A 25 12.10 -10.16 -5.55
N ARG A 26 12.93 -10.33 -4.52
CA ARG A 26 14.09 -11.22 -4.60
C ARG A 26 13.71 -12.67 -4.96
N VAL A 27 12.63 -13.20 -4.37
CA VAL A 27 12.12 -14.55 -4.71
C VAL A 27 11.70 -14.60 -6.17
N PHE A 28 11.05 -13.57 -6.69
CA PHE A 28 10.67 -13.50 -8.11
C PHE A 28 11.90 -13.46 -9.02
N GLN A 29 12.87 -12.59 -8.75
CA GLN A 29 14.09 -12.45 -9.55
C GLN A 29 14.95 -13.72 -9.54
N GLU A 30 15.12 -14.36 -8.38
CA GLU A 30 16.01 -15.52 -8.23
C GLU A 30 15.34 -16.85 -8.63
N LYS A 31 14.02 -16.99 -8.42
CA LYS A 31 13.33 -18.30 -8.49
C LYS A 31 12.11 -18.32 -9.42
N GLY A 32 11.79 -17.19 -10.04
CA GLY A 32 10.70 -17.06 -11.00
C GLY A 32 9.30 -17.06 -10.39
N CYS A 33 8.31 -16.99 -11.29
CA CYS A 33 6.90 -16.74 -10.95
C CYS A 33 6.27 -17.81 -10.04
N GLU A 34 6.52 -19.10 -10.30
CA GLU A 34 5.95 -20.20 -9.50
C GLU A 34 6.41 -20.20 -8.03
N ALA A 35 7.68 -19.86 -7.81
CA ALA A 35 8.22 -19.72 -6.46
C ALA A 35 7.64 -18.49 -5.75
N TYR A 36 7.50 -17.38 -6.48
CA TYR A 36 6.87 -16.15 -5.99
C TYR A 36 5.41 -16.39 -5.54
N HIS A 37 4.59 -17.06 -6.35
CA HIS A 37 3.21 -17.36 -5.99
C HIS A 37 3.07 -18.27 -4.78
N ARG A 38 3.97 -19.25 -4.61
CA ARG A 38 4.00 -20.09 -3.39
C ARG A 38 4.42 -19.26 -2.18
N TYR A 39 5.44 -18.43 -2.33
CA TYR A 39 5.93 -17.56 -1.27
C TYR A 39 4.84 -16.59 -0.78
N GLN A 40 4.11 -15.94 -1.70
CA GLN A 40 2.99 -15.07 -1.34
C GLN A 40 1.87 -15.82 -0.62
N ARG A 41 1.48 -17.00 -1.09
CA ARG A 41 0.45 -17.83 -0.42
C ARG A 41 0.86 -18.24 0.99
N GLN A 42 2.11 -18.65 1.18
CA GLN A 42 2.63 -19.03 2.49
C GLN A 42 2.66 -17.85 3.47
N LYS A 43 2.97 -16.65 2.99
CA LYS A 43 3.07 -15.43 3.80
C LYS A 43 1.83 -14.53 3.74
N GLN A 44 0.70 -14.99 3.21
CA GLN A 44 -0.49 -14.15 2.99
C GLN A 44 -1.04 -13.51 4.28
N ASN A 45 -0.85 -14.16 5.43
CA ASN A 45 -1.30 -13.69 6.73
C ASN A 45 -0.20 -12.96 7.52
N VAL A 46 0.98 -12.75 6.91
CA VAL A 46 2.09 -12.04 7.52
C VAL A 46 2.03 -10.59 7.08
N ALA A 47 1.87 -9.67 8.04
CA ALA A 47 1.86 -8.25 7.74
C ALA A 47 3.19 -7.81 7.12
N LEU A 48 3.11 -7.07 6.02
CA LEU A 48 4.29 -6.49 5.37
C LEU A 48 4.94 -5.45 6.27
N LYS A 49 6.27 -5.37 6.19
CA LYS A 49 7.03 -4.31 6.86
C LYS A 49 6.74 -2.97 6.18
N GLN A 50 6.91 -1.89 6.94
CA GLN A 50 6.68 -0.53 6.45
C GLN A 50 7.74 -0.16 5.41
N GLY A 51 7.30 0.35 4.27
CA GLY A 51 8.15 0.92 3.24
C GLY A 51 8.46 2.39 3.52
N VAL A 52 9.27 2.98 2.64
CA VAL A 52 9.78 4.36 2.78
C VAL A 52 8.67 5.42 2.84
N ALA A 53 7.56 5.22 2.12
CA ALA A 53 6.44 6.15 2.06
C ALA A 53 5.45 5.99 3.22
N PHE A 54 5.55 4.93 4.03
CA PHE A 54 4.59 4.63 5.08
C PHE A 54 4.40 5.77 6.10
N PRO A 55 5.48 6.38 6.66
CA PRO A 55 5.30 7.47 7.63
C PRO A 55 4.64 8.70 7.01
N PHE A 56 4.92 8.98 5.74
CA PHE A 56 4.36 10.11 5.00
C PHE A 56 2.85 9.92 4.78
N VAL A 57 2.46 8.78 4.20
CA VAL A 57 1.06 8.41 3.99
C VAL A 57 0.27 8.39 5.30
N ARG A 58 0.84 7.82 6.37
CA ARG A 58 0.21 7.78 7.69
C ARG A 58 -0.06 9.18 8.24
N ARG A 59 0.86 10.13 8.05
CA ARG A 59 0.67 11.54 8.48
C ARG A 59 -0.45 12.22 7.69
N LEU A 60 -0.51 11.99 6.38
CA LEU A 60 -1.57 12.54 5.54
C LEU A 60 -2.94 11.98 5.91
N LEU A 61 -3.07 10.66 6.09
CA LEU A 61 -4.32 10.05 6.55
C LEU A 61 -4.74 10.51 7.95
N ASN A 62 -3.78 10.84 8.84
CA ASN A 62 -4.10 11.41 10.14
C ASN A 62 -4.80 12.77 10.06
N ILE A 63 -4.63 13.54 8.98
CA ILE A 63 -5.34 14.83 8.79
C ILE A 63 -6.86 14.59 8.71
N ASN A 64 -7.30 13.45 8.16
CA ASN A 64 -8.73 13.10 8.11
C ASN A 64 -9.40 13.07 9.49
N LYS A 65 -8.63 12.80 10.57
CA LYS A 65 -9.16 12.83 11.95
C LYS A 65 -9.65 14.22 12.38
N ARG A 66 -9.09 15.29 11.79
CA ARG A 66 -9.54 16.68 12.02
C ARG A 66 -10.77 17.06 11.19
N PHE A 67 -11.12 16.25 10.20
CA PHE A 67 -12.20 16.51 9.25
C PHE A 67 -13.11 15.27 9.13
N ALA A 68 -13.59 14.75 10.27
CA ALA A 68 -14.28 13.46 10.34
C ALA A 68 -15.47 13.32 9.36
N GLY A 69 -16.19 14.40 9.06
CA GLY A 69 -17.32 14.39 8.12
C GLY A 69 -16.96 14.50 6.64
N ARG A 70 -15.71 14.86 6.29
CA ARG A 70 -15.27 15.06 4.89
C ARG A 70 -14.19 14.09 4.45
N GLN A 71 -13.28 13.71 5.34
CA GLN A 71 -12.12 12.86 5.04
C GLN A 71 -11.42 13.27 3.72
N PRO A 72 -10.84 14.48 3.68
CA PRO A 72 -10.40 15.11 2.42
C PRO A 72 -9.21 14.43 1.75
N ILE A 73 -8.54 13.48 2.39
CA ILE A 73 -7.38 12.79 1.84
C ILE A 73 -7.69 11.32 1.65
N GLU A 74 -7.37 10.82 0.46
CA GLU A 74 -7.52 9.42 0.08
C GLU A 74 -6.16 8.89 -0.41
N VAL A 75 -5.82 7.66 -0.05
CA VAL A 75 -4.59 7.02 -0.52
C VAL A 75 -4.95 5.72 -1.20
N VAL A 76 -4.57 5.61 -2.47
CA VAL A 76 -4.85 4.44 -3.31
C VAL A 76 -3.55 3.71 -3.56
N LEU A 77 -3.56 2.40 -3.35
CA LEU A 77 -2.43 1.53 -3.66
C LEU A 77 -2.49 1.07 -5.12
N LEU A 78 -1.34 1.18 -5.80
CA LEU A 78 -1.13 0.61 -7.13
C LEU A 78 -0.21 -0.62 -7.01
N SER A 79 -0.64 -1.75 -7.57
CA SER A 79 0.08 -3.03 -7.63
C SER A 79 -0.22 -3.72 -8.95
#